data_AF-A0A2R6PCE5-F1
#
_entry.id   AF-A0A2R6PCE5-F1
#
_cell.length_a   1.000
_cell.length_b   1.000
_cell.length_c   1.000
_cell.angle_alpha   90.00
_cell.angle_beta   90.00
_cell.angle_gamma   90.00
#
_symmetry.space_group_name_H-M   'P 1'
#
loop_
_entity.id
_entity.type
_entity.pdbx_description
1 polymer ?
#
loop_
_entity_poly.entity_id
_entity_poly.type
_entity_poly.pdbx_seq_one_letter_code
_entity_poly.pdbx_strand_id
1 'polypeptide(L)'
;MFYSTKRQQFLIDQGYAFKVITHLDGLEKLPELVYKTRDEQIELLASVLQANESEADLGSDVRAGEGDLAGTITSKDFGLPSKFPSVHRTTGSLAALSGGQHMSYVEQNKSANKKLPREAAPRHKLFAKRDKDKATARKDARAAGS
;
A
#
# COMPACT_ATOMS: atom_id res chain seq x y z
N MET A 1 1.68 14.95 14.53
CA MET A 1 2.94 14.15 14.52
C MET A 1 2.62 12.65 14.63
N PHE A 2 2.24 11.99 13.53
CA PHE A 2 1.90 10.56 13.58
C PHE A 2 3.12 9.64 13.49
N TYR A 3 4.09 9.95 12.61
CA TYR A 3 5.29 9.13 12.46
C TYR A 3 6.26 9.28 13.63
N SER A 4 6.34 10.48 14.20
CA SER A 4 7.21 10.76 15.34
C SER A 4 6.88 9.89 16.54
N THR A 5 5.60 9.65 16.86
CA THR A 5 5.21 8.82 18.02
C THR A 5 5.61 7.36 17.84
N LYS A 6 5.46 6.78 16.64
CA LYS A 6 5.95 5.43 16.34
C LYS A 6 7.47 5.33 16.49
N ARG A 7 8.19 6.36 16.02
CA ARG A 7 9.65 6.42 16.16
C ARG A 7 10.10 6.58 17.62
N GLN A 8 9.34 7.33 18.43
CA GLN A 8 9.59 7.45 19.86
C GLN A 8 9.50 6.09 20.55
N GLN A 9 8.43 5.34 20.29
CA GLN A 9 8.27 3.99 20.82
C GLN A 9 9.45 3.11 20.41
N PHE A 10 9.81 3.11 19.12
CA PHE A 10 10.93 2.33 18.61
C PHE A 10 12.26 2.66 19.32
N LEU A 11 12.56 3.94 19.54
CA LEU A 11 13.79 4.35 20.24
C LEU A 11 13.80 3.91 21.71
N ILE A 12 12.65 4.00 22.39
CA ILE A 12 12.50 3.55 23.78
C ILE A 12 12.68 2.03 23.88
N ASP A 13 12.09 1.28 22.94
CA ASP A 13 12.19 -0.18 22.90
C ASP A 13 13.64 -0.67 22.71
N GLN A 14 14.47 0.12 22.01
CA GLN A 14 15.91 -0.13 21.86
C GLN A 14 16.74 0.22 23.12
N GLY A 15 16.12 0.81 24.13
CA GLY A 15 16.78 1.23 25.37
C GLY A 15 17.41 2.63 25.31
N TYR A 16 17.10 3.46 24.31
CA TYR A 16 17.58 4.84 24.26
C TYR A 16 16.77 5.73 25.21
N ALA A 17 17.46 6.67 25.87
CA ALA A 17 16.81 7.73 26.61
C ALA A 17 16.17 8.73 25.63
N PHE A 18 14.86 8.98 25.77
CA PHE A 18 14.12 9.87 24.88
C PHE A 18 13.35 10.94 25.67
N LYS A 19 13.38 12.19 25.20
CA LYS A 19 12.65 13.32 25.78
C LYS A 19 12.11 14.23 24.67
N VAL A 20 10.82 14.60 24.75
CA VAL A 20 10.22 15.62 23.88
C VAL A 20 10.54 17.00 24.42
N ILE A 21 11.09 17.88 23.57
CA ILE A 21 11.36 19.29 23.88
C ILE A 21 10.49 20.13 22.93
N THR A 22 9.60 20.96 23.47
CA THR A 22 8.71 21.81 22.70
C THR A 22 9.30 23.19 22.43
N HIS A 23 10.09 23.69 23.38
CA HIS A 23 10.78 24.98 23.31
C HIS A 23 12.20 24.83 23.82
N LEU A 24 13.12 25.51 23.16
CA LEU A 24 14.51 25.61 23.58
C LEU A 24 14.70 26.90 24.37
N ASP A 25 15.15 26.76 25.62
CA ASP A 25 15.43 27.91 26.47
C ASP A 25 16.52 28.78 25.82
N GLY A 26 16.25 30.06 25.67
CA GLY A 26 17.20 31.03 25.12
C GLY A 26 17.23 31.13 23.59
N LEU A 27 16.38 30.41 22.85
CA LEU A 27 16.31 30.51 21.39
C LEU A 27 16.06 31.96 20.90
N GLU A 28 15.22 32.71 21.61
CA GLU A 28 14.88 34.10 21.27
C GLU A 28 16.05 35.08 21.45
N LYS A 29 17.00 34.74 22.32
CA LYS A 29 18.16 35.57 22.67
C LYS A 29 19.38 35.25 21.81
N LEU A 30 19.32 34.17 21.02
CA LEU A 30 20.41 33.77 20.15
C LEU A 30 20.60 34.85 19.07
N PRO A 31 21.79 35.48 18.98
CA PRO A 31 22.07 36.39 17.88
C PRO A 31 22.07 35.62 16.55
N GLU A 32 21.75 36.31 15.45
CA GLU A 32 21.85 35.78 14.08
C GLU A 32 20.91 34.60 13.74
N LEU A 33 19.75 34.50 14.40
CA LEU A 33 18.72 33.54 14.00
C LEU A 33 18.08 33.96 12.67
N VAL A 34 18.19 33.12 11.65
CA VAL A 34 17.58 33.31 10.32
C VAL A 34 16.06 33.12 10.39
N TYR A 35 15.32 33.81 9.52
CA TYR A 35 13.86 33.76 9.45
C TYR A 35 13.19 34.30 10.71
N LYS A 36 13.81 35.30 11.35
CA LYS A 36 13.26 35.94 12.56
C LYS A 36 12.11 36.88 12.22
N THR A 37 12.19 37.56 11.08
CA THR A 37 11.15 38.50 10.64
C THR A 37 10.07 37.78 9.82
N ARG A 38 8.86 38.33 9.84
CA ARG A 38 7.74 37.79 9.06
C ARG A 38 8.02 37.86 7.56
N ASP A 39 8.70 38.90 7.11
CA ASP A 39 8.99 39.12 5.69
C ASP A 39 9.95 38.05 5.15
N GLU A 40 11.01 37.71 5.88
CA GLU A 40 11.92 36.60 5.55
C GLU A 40 11.18 35.25 5.49
N GLN A 41 10.21 35.03 6.38
CA GLN A 41 9.40 33.82 6.37
C GLN A 41 8.46 33.75 5.16
N ILE A 42 7.91 34.90 4.73
CA ILE A 42 7.08 34.98 3.52
C ILE A 42 7.91 34.72 2.27
N GLU A 43 9.14 35.23 2.21
CA GLU A 43 10.06 34.96 1.11
C GLU A 43 10.39 33.46 0.99
N LEU A 44 10.70 32.81 2.11
CA LEU A 44 10.89 31.36 2.16
C LEU A 44 9.62 30.60 1.74
N LEU A 45 8.45 31.05 2.16
CA LEU A 45 7.18 30.43 1.75
C LEU A 45 7.00 30.52 0.24
N ALA A 46 7.32 31.66 -0.37
CA ALA A 46 7.23 31.85 -1.82
C ALA A 46 8.20 30.91 -2.55
N SER A 47 9.43 30.72 -2.05
CA SER A 47 10.37 29.77 -2.65
C SER A 47 9.89 28.33 -2.55
N VAL A 48 9.28 27.94 -1.42
CA VAL A 48 8.71 26.58 -1.24
C VAL A 48 7.50 26.35 -2.16
N LEU A 49 6.66 27.37 -2.38
CA LEU A 49 5.54 27.26 -3.32
C LEU A 49 5.98 27.13 -4.78
N GLN A 50 7.14 27.69 -5.12
CA GLN A 50 7.74 27.57 -6.45
C GLN A 50 8.51 26.26 -6.64
N ALA A 51 8.92 25.58 -5.56
CA ALA A 51 9.63 24.31 -5.61
C ALA A 51 8.78 23.23 -6.29
N ASN A 52 9.43 22.42 -7.14
CA ASN A 52 8.77 21.33 -7.87
C ASN A 52 8.65 20.07 -6.99
N GLU A 53 7.71 19.19 -7.33
CA GLU A 53 7.52 17.89 -6.66
C GLU A 53 8.78 17.00 -6.67
N SER A 54 9.66 17.17 -7.66
CA SER A 54 10.95 16.46 -7.72
C SER A 54 11.90 16.81 -6.57
N GLU A 55 11.75 18.00 -5.96
CA GLU A 55 12.53 18.40 -4.79
C GLU A 55 12.00 17.76 -3.50
N ALA A 56 10.75 17.28 -3.52
CA ALA A 56 10.13 16.53 -2.43
C ALA A 56 10.42 15.01 -2.51
N ASP A 57 11.05 14.53 -3.58
CA ASP A 57 11.42 13.12 -3.71
C ASP A 57 12.54 12.76 -2.73
N LEU A 58 12.45 11.57 -2.13
CA LEU A 58 13.54 11.04 -1.33
C LEU A 58 14.68 10.74 -2.31
N GLY A 59 15.76 11.51 -2.21
CA GLY A 59 16.89 11.48 -3.13
C GLY A 59 17.44 10.08 -3.44
N SER A 60 18.40 10.02 -4.38
CA SER A 60 18.92 8.74 -4.87
C SER A 60 19.68 7.88 -3.82
N ASP A 61 19.92 8.44 -2.63
CA ASP A 61 20.54 7.84 -1.45
C ASP A 61 19.59 6.93 -0.68
N VAL A 62 18.28 7.17 -0.74
CA VAL A 62 17.27 6.26 -0.20
C VAL A 62 16.91 5.23 -1.28
N ARG A 63 17.56 4.07 -1.24
CA ARG A 63 17.23 2.94 -2.12
C ARG A 63 16.45 1.90 -1.34
N ALA A 64 15.38 1.38 -1.96
CA ALA A 64 14.63 0.26 -1.40
C ALA A 64 15.58 -0.93 -1.17
N GLY A 65 15.80 -1.27 0.10
CA GLY A 65 16.57 -2.44 0.50
C GLY A 65 15.71 -3.71 0.47
N GLU A 66 16.32 -4.87 0.37
CA GLU A 66 15.62 -6.18 0.31
C GLU A 66 14.78 -6.50 1.57
N GLY A 67 14.99 -5.75 2.67
CA GLY A 67 14.20 -5.83 3.91
C GLY A 67 13.14 -4.73 4.07
N ASP A 68 12.94 -3.89 3.06
CA ASP A 68 11.96 -2.81 3.14
C ASP A 68 10.54 -3.35 2.96
N LEU A 69 9.67 -3.06 3.93
CA LEU A 69 8.28 -3.50 3.87
C LEU A 69 7.55 -2.70 2.78
N ALA A 70 6.71 -3.36 1.99
CA ALA A 70 5.88 -2.64 1.03
C ALA A 70 5.00 -1.62 1.79
N GLY A 71 5.16 -0.32 1.49
CA GLY A 71 4.45 0.77 2.17
C GLY A 71 5.11 1.30 3.44
N THR A 72 6.37 0.93 3.76
CA THR A 72 7.16 1.65 4.77
C THR A 72 7.82 2.91 4.22
N ILE A 73 8.24 3.79 5.13
CA ILE A 73 8.75 5.15 4.86
C ILE A 73 9.99 5.14 3.94
N THR A 74 10.71 4.04 3.91
CA THR A 74 11.90 3.79 3.07
C THR A 74 11.56 3.31 1.67
N SER A 75 10.31 2.88 1.43
CA SER A 75 9.90 2.38 0.13
C SER A 75 9.65 3.56 -0.80
N LYS A 76 10.32 3.59 -1.95
CA LYS A 76 10.10 4.62 -3.00
C LYS A 76 8.65 4.66 -3.50
N ASP A 77 7.89 3.60 -3.26
CA ASP A 77 6.47 3.49 -3.58
C ASP A 77 5.55 4.02 -2.46
N PHE A 78 6.09 4.68 -1.43
CA PHE A 78 5.30 5.22 -0.33
C PHE A 78 4.35 6.31 -0.83
N GLY A 79 3.06 5.96 -0.95
CA GLY A 79 1.99 6.88 -1.32
C GLY A 79 1.67 6.97 -2.82
N LEU A 80 2.44 6.31 -3.70
CA LEU A 80 2.07 6.20 -5.11
C LEU A 80 1.25 4.93 -5.34
N PRO A 81 0.07 5.01 -5.98
CA PRO A 81 -0.68 3.83 -6.39
C PRO A 81 0.11 3.11 -7.49
N SER A 82 0.90 2.10 -7.10
CA SER A 82 1.62 1.27 -8.06
C SER A 82 0.62 0.59 -8.99
N LYS A 83 0.78 0.84 -10.30
CA LYS A 83 -0.09 0.35 -11.37
C LYS A 83 0.09 -1.15 -11.64
N PHE A 84 1.06 -1.78 -10.98
CA PHE A 84 1.38 -3.21 -11.10
C PHE A 84 1.31 -3.89 -9.73
N PRO A 85 0.75 -5.11 -9.63
CA PRO A 85 0.74 -5.86 -8.39
C PRO A 85 2.19 -6.16 -7.96
N SER A 86 2.63 -5.52 -6.88
CA SER A 86 3.94 -5.78 -6.29
C SER A 86 4.04 -7.24 -5.84
N VAL A 87 5.11 -7.91 -6.24
CA VAL A 87 5.39 -9.30 -5.85
C VAL A 87 5.76 -9.31 -4.37
N HIS A 88 4.82 -9.73 -3.53
CA HIS A 88 5.06 -9.98 -2.11
C HIS A 88 5.97 -11.20 -1.95
N ARG A 89 7.24 -10.98 -1.57
CA ARG A 89 8.12 -12.04 -1.07
C ARG A 89 7.99 -12.07 0.45
N THR A 90 7.16 -12.95 0.97
CA THR A 90 7.10 -13.19 2.42
C THR A 90 8.34 -13.98 2.84
N THR A 91 9.14 -13.41 3.74
CA THR A 91 10.27 -14.10 4.37
C THR A 91 9.75 -15.16 5.34
N GLY A 92 9.44 -16.35 4.82
CA GLY A 92 9.01 -17.52 5.61
C GLY A 92 10.11 -18.56 5.73
N SER A 93 10.19 -19.26 6.87
CA SER A 93 11.02 -20.47 6.97
C SER A 93 10.45 -21.58 6.09
N LEU A 94 11.31 -22.45 5.57
CA LEU A 94 10.90 -23.55 4.67
C LEU A 94 9.88 -24.50 5.35
N ALA A 95 9.98 -24.65 6.67
CA ALA A 95 9.04 -25.39 7.51
C ALA A 95 7.65 -24.72 7.64
N ALA A 96 7.57 -23.39 7.54
CA ALA A 96 6.29 -22.68 7.53
C ALA A 96 5.55 -22.85 6.19
N LEU A 97 6.28 -22.88 5.08
CA LEU A 97 5.71 -23.15 3.75
C LEU A 97 5.22 -24.59 3.60
N SER A 98 5.87 -25.55 4.27
CA SER A 98 5.49 -26.97 4.22
C SER A 98 4.34 -27.34 5.14
N GLY A 99 3.72 -26.38 5.84
CA GLY A 99 2.64 -26.65 6.79
C GLY A 99 3.10 -27.28 8.12
N GLY A 100 4.41 -27.23 8.43
CA GLY A 100 4.95 -27.74 9.69
C GLY A 100 4.77 -26.80 10.88
N GLN A 101 4.30 -25.57 10.63
CA GLN A 101 3.90 -24.65 11.70
C GLN A 101 2.44 -24.84 12.10
N HIS A 102 2.13 -24.39 13.32
CA HIS A 102 0.87 -24.65 13.99
C HIS A 102 -0.26 -24.06 13.13
N MET A 103 -1.28 -24.87 12.82
CA MET A 103 -2.41 -24.42 11.99
C MET A 103 -3.22 -23.35 12.73
N SER A 104 -2.90 -22.08 12.51
CA SER A 104 -3.73 -20.96 12.96
C SER A 104 -4.97 -20.88 12.07
N TYR A 105 -6.13 -21.29 12.60
CA TYR A 105 -7.40 -21.17 11.88
C TYR A 105 -7.78 -19.70 11.75
N VAL A 106 -7.59 -19.11 10.56
CA VAL A 106 -8.10 -17.77 10.26
C VAL A 106 -9.53 -17.92 9.74
N GLU A 107 -10.50 -17.74 10.64
CA GLU A 107 -11.91 -17.59 10.27
C GLU A 107 -12.06 -16.29 9.46
N GLN A 108 -12.13 -16.40 8.14
CA GLN A 108 -12.60 -15.31 7.30
C GLN A 108 -14.13 -15.31 7.32
N ASN A 109 -14.73 -14.59 8.27
CA ASN A 109 -16.15 -14.25 8.22
C ASN A 109 -16.41 -13.22 7.09
N LYS A 110 -16.24 -13.65 5.84
CA LYS A 110 -16.67 -12.92 4.65
C LYS A 110 -18.09 -13.39 4.33
N SER A 111 -19.05 -12.49 4.51
CA SER A 111 -20.46 -12.74 4.19
C SER A 111 -20.59 -13.40 2.80
N ALA A 112 -21.23 -14.58 2.77
CA ALA A 112 -21.38 -15.39 1.56
C ALA A 112 -22.03 -14.61 0.40
N ASN A 113 -22.86 -13.61 0.72
CA ASN A 113 -23.51 -12.73 -0.25
C ASN A 113 -22.56 -11.82 -1.03
N LYS A 114 -21.34 -11.54 -0.51
CA LYS A 114 -20.34 -10.70 -1.18
C LYS A 114 -19.39 -11.50 -2.09
N LYS A 115 -19.44 -12.84 -1.99
CA LYS A 115 -18.71 -13.78 -2.87
C LYS A 115 -19.57 -14.33 -4.00
N LEU A 116 -20.88 -14.06 -4.00
CA LEU A 116 -21.74 -14.34 -5.16
C LEU A 116 -21.37 -13.34 -6.26
N PRO A 117 -20.77 -13.78 -7.37
CA PRO A 117 -20.50 -12.88 -8.48
C PRO A 117 -21.84 -12.44 -9.06
N ARG A 118 -22.06 -11.11 -9.16
CA ARG A 118 -23.25 -10.54 -9.83
C ARG A 118 -23.30 -10.83 -11.33
N GLU A 119 -22.24 -11.40 -11.89
CA GLU A 119 -22.18 -11.94 -13.24
C GLU A 119 -21.84 -13.44 -13.20
N ALA A 120 -22.61 -14.23 -13.94
CA ALA A 120 -22.31 -15.64 -14.13
C ALA A 120 -20.90 -15.80 -14.71
N ALA A 121 -20.05 -16.61 -14.07
CA ALA A 121 -18.70 -16.88 -14.54
C ALA A 121 -18.70 -17.26 -16.04
N PRO A 122 -17.72 -16.82 -16.84
CA PRO A 122 -17.67 -17.10 -18.26
C PRO A 122 -17.69 -18.62 -18.49
N ARG A 123 -18.81 -19.14 -19.00
CA ARG A 123 -19.00 -20.57 -19.25
C ARG A 123 -17.94 -21.05 -20.26
N HIS A 124 -17.33 -22.19 -19.97
CA HIS A 124 -16.32 -22.78 -20.84
C HIS A 124 -16.85 -22.99 -22.26
N LYS A 125 -16.04 -22.65 -23.28
CA LYS A 125 -16.45 -22.57 -24.70
C LYS A 125 -17.07 -23.87 -25.22
N LEU A 126 -16.66 -25.02 -24.68
CA LEU A 126 -17.23 -26.33 -25.04
C LEU A 126 -18.72 -26.45 -24.68
N PHE A 127 -19.14 -25.93 -23.52
CA PHE A 127 -20.54 -26.00 -23.09
C PHE A 127 -21.41 -25.01 -23.85
N ALA A 128 -20.87 -23.84 -24.20
CA ALA A 128 -21.57 -22.88 -25.05
C ALA A 128 -21.81 -23.45 -26.46
N LYS A 129 -20.87 -24.21 -27.04
CA LYS A 129 -21.07 -24.91 -28.32
C LYS A 129 -22.15 -25.99 -28.20
N ARG A 130 -22.05 -26.85 -27.18
CA ARG A 130 -23.03 -27.92 -26.96
C ARG A 130 -24.47 -27.42 -26.78
N ASP A 131 -24.64 -26.30 -26.08
CA ASP A 131 -25.97 -25.72 -25.87
C ASP A 131 -26.53 -25.11 -27.17
N LYS A 132 -25.66 -24.54 -28.02
CA LYS A 132 -26.05 -24.08 -29.36
C LYS A 132 -26.47 -25.25 -30.25
N ASP A 133 -25.69 -26.33 -30.27
CA ASP A 133 -25.99 -27.53 -31.08
C ASP A 133 -27.30 -28.21 -30.63
N LYS A 134 -27.58 -28.20 -29.31
CA LYS A 134 -28.87 -28.68 -28.79
C LYS A 134 -30.03 -27.76 -29.17
N ALA A 135 -29.80 -26.44 -29.22
CA ALA A 135 -30.83 -25.49 -29.60
C ALA A 135 -31.16 -25.57 -31.10
N THR A 136 -30.16 -25.78 -31.96
CA THR A 136 -30.37 -26.01 -33.40
C THR A 136 -31.10 -27.33 -33.62
N ALA A 137 -30.64 -28.44 -33.01
CA ALA A 137 -31.31 -29.72 -33.12
C ALA A 137 -32.79 -29.69 -32.65
N ARG A 138 -33.11 -28.92 -31.61
CA ARG A 138 -34.51 -28.72 -31.16
C ARG A 138 -35.34 -27.91 -32.15
N LYS A 139 -34.75 -26.92 -32.82
CA LYS A 139 -35.45 -26.14 -33.85
C LYS A 139 -35.69 -26.99 -35.10
N ASP A 140 -34.69 -27.75 -35.51
CA ASP A 140 -34.78 -28.62 -36.69
C ASP A 140 -35.78 -29.76 -36.45
N ALA A 141 -35.80 -30.35 -35.25
CA ALA A 141 -36.81 -31.34 -34.87
C ALA A 141 -38.23 -30.74 -34.82
N ARG A 142 -38.36 -29.45 -34.49
CA ARG A 142 -39.67 -28.75 -34.49
C ARG A 142 -40.11 -28.38 -35.92
N ALA A 143 -39.17 -28.14 -36.83
CA ALA A 143 -39.45 -27.87 -38.24
C ALA A 143 -39.71 -29.15 -39.05
N ALA A 144 -39.12 -30.28 -38.68
CA ALA A 144 -39.38 -31.58 -39.28
C ALA A 144 -40.69 -32.25 -38.79
N GLY A 145 -41.35 -31.66 -37.80
CA GLY A 145 -42.61 -32.13 -37.23
C GLY A 145 -43.84 -31.30 -37.61
N SER A 146 -43.74 -30.45 -38.64
CA SER A 146 -44.85 -29.69 -39.23
C SER A 146 -45.07 -30.05 -40.69
#